data_AF-A0A8E2AN83-F1
#
_entry.id   AF-A0A8E2AN83-F1
#
_cell.length_a   1.000
_cell.length_b   1.000
_cell.length_c   1.000
_cell.angle_alpha   90.00
_cell.angle_beta   90.00
_cell.angle_gamma   90.00
#
_symmetry.space_group_name_H-M   'P 1'
#
loop_
_entity.id
_entity.type
_entity.pdbx_description
1 polymer ?
#
loop_
_entity_poly.entity_id
_entity_poly.type
_entity_poly.pdbx_seq_one_letter_code
_entity_poly.pdbx_strand_id
1 'polypeptide(L)' 'WMRGPDNQLLFWVPSLHRLSLHRPSNVAVIGHNETRLDFSKAVIGRNWARCYTP' A
#
# COMPACT_ATOMS: atom_id res chain seq x y z
N TRP A 1 -5.57 -13.30 -5.21
CA TRP A 1 -5.12 -12.25 -6.13
C TRP A 1 -5.80 -10.96 -5.73
N MET A 2 -5.03 -9.90 -5.52
CA MET A 2 -5.57 -8.55 -5.42
C MET A 2 -5.87 -8.05 -6.83
N ARG A 3 -7.03 -7.41 -6.99
CA ARG A 3 -7.50 -6.89 -8.27
C ARG A 3 -7.61 -5.37 -8.20
N GLY A 4 -7.25 -4.72 -9.31
CA GLY A 4 -7.41 -3.27 -9.46
C GLY A 4 -8.84 -2.88 -9.84
N PRO A 5 -9.11 -1.58 -10.02
CA PRO A 5 -10.41 -1.04 -10.40
C PRO A 5 -10.97 -1.63 -11.70
N ASP A 6 -10.10 -2.04 -12.63
CA ASP A 6 -10.45 -2.60 -13.94
C ASP A 6 -10.37 -4.14 -13.95
N ASN A 7 -10.46 -4.77 -12.77
CA ASN A 7 -10.41 -6.22 -12.59
C ASN A 7 -9.08 -6.89 -12.98
N GLN A 8 -8.03 -6.10 -13.24
CA GLN A 8 -6.67 -6.56 -13.56
C GLN A 8 -6.01 -7.21 -12.34
N LEU A 9 -5.22 -8.27 -12.56
CA LEU A 9 -4.47 -8.94 -11.50
C LEU A 9 -3.24 -8.11 -11.15
N LEU A 10 -3.17 -7.62 -9.91
CA LEU A 10 -2.02 -6.84 -9.44
C LEU A 10 -0.94 -7.75 -8.86
N PHE A 11 -1.30 -8.57 -7.88
CA PHE A 11 -0.39 -9.54 -7.26
C PHE A 11 -1.16 -10.65 -6.53
N TRP A 12 -0.48 -11.77 -6.29
CA TRP A 12 -1.05 -12.90 -5.56
C TRP A 12 -0.85 -12.74 -4.05
N VAL A 13 -1.88 -13.09 -3.27
CA VAL A 13 -1.87 -13.06 -1.79
C VAL A 13 -2.24 -14.46 -1.29
N PRO A 14 -1.38 -15.11 -0.47
CA PRO A 14 -1.70 -16.39 0.15
C PRO A 14 -2.97 -16.30 1.01
N SER A 15 -3.78 -17.35 1.06
CA SER A 15 -5.06 -17.38 1.79
C SER A 15 -4.94 -16.95 3.25
N LEU A 16 -3.87 -17.37 3.94
CA LEU A 16 -3.57 -17.00 5.33
C LEU A 16 -3.46 -15.49 5.56
N HIS A 17 -3.02 -14.74 4.55
CA HIS A 17 -2.77 -13.29 4.65
C HIS A 17 -3.94 -12.44 4.12
N ARG A 18 -5.05 -13.08 3.69
CA ARG A 18 -6.21 -12.36 3.12
C ARG A 18 -7.12 -11.75 4.16
N LEU A 19 -7.16 -12.30 5.37
CA LEU A 19 -7.97 -11.79 6.47
C LEU A 19 -7.35 -10.53 7.09
N SER A 20 -6.03 -10.49 7.10
CA SER A 20 -5.25 -9.37 7.60
C SER A 20 -3.81 -9.50 7.14
N LEU A 21 -3.28 -8.47 6.47
CA LEU A 21 -1.84 -8.34 6.21
C LEU A 21 -1.16 -7.73 7.44
N HIS A 22 -1.45 -8.30 8.61
CA HIS A 22 -0.94 -7.88 9.91
C HIS A 22 0.27 -8.74 10.28
N ARG A 23 1.46 -8.14 10.37
CA ARG A 23 2.48 -8.61 11.33
C ARG A 23 2.16 -7.97 12.68
N PRO A 24 2.43 -8.64 13.82
CA PRO A 24 2.17 -8.08 15.16
C PRO A 24 2.81 -6.70 15.40
N SER A 25 3.90 -6.40 14.69
CA SER A 25 4.64 -5.14 14.76
C SER A 25 4.35 -4.13 13.64
N ASN A 26 3.40 -4.40 12.73
CA ASN A 26 3.04 -3.49 11.65
C ASN A 26 1.57 -3.03 11.72
N VAL A 27 1.36 -1.75 11.37
CA VAL A 27 0.04 -1.16 11.09
C VAL A 27 -0.63 -1.96 9.95
N ALA A 28 -1.93 -2.19 10.08
CA ALA A 28 -2.74 -2.85 9.05
C ALA A 28 -2.50 -2.18 7.68
N VAL A 29 -1.87 -2.88 6.74
CA VAL A 29 -1.59 -2.31 5.40
C VAL A 29 -2.83 -2.40 4.50
N ILE A 30 -3.73 -3.35 4.76
CA ILE A 30 -4.98 -3.54 4.01
C ILE A 30 -6.09 -3.84 5.04
N GLY A 31 -6.87 -2.82 5.38
CA GLY A 31 -8.07 -2.92 6.23
C GLY A 31 -9.35 -2.77 5.41
N HIS A 32 -10.51 -2.97 6.05
CA HIS A 32 -11.82 -2.73 5.42
C HIS A 32 -11.96 -1.28 4.91
N ASN A 33 -11.35 -0.34 5.62
CA ASN A 33 -11.28 1.05 5.19
C ASN A 33 -10.02 1.24 4.34
N GLU A 34 -10.21 1.79 3.13
CA GLU A 34 -9.13 2.13 2.21
C GLU A 34 -8.22 3.18 2.85
N THR A 35 -6.93 2.87 2.98
CA THR A 35 -5.93 3.90 3.27
C THR A 35 -5.51 4.53 1.95
N ARG A 36 -5.97 5.76 1.71
CA ARG A 36 -5.55 6.56 0.56
C ARG A 36 -4.28 7.32 0.90
N LEU A 37 -3.19 6.94 0.23
CA LEU A 37 -1.94 7.68 0.28
C LEU A 37 -1.99 8.79 -0.77
N ASP A 38 -1.84 10.05 -0.33
CA ASP A 38 -1.68 11.18 -1.24
C ASP A 38 -0.22 11.25 -1.72
N PHE A 39 -0.02 10.92 -3.00
CA PHE A 39 1.29 10.96 -3.64
C PHE A 39 1.58 12.29 -4.36
N SER A 40 0.74 13.32 -4.23
CA SER A 40 0.93 14.62 -4.89
C SER A 40 2.27 15.28 -4.56
N LYS A 41 2.84 14.99 -3.40
CA LYS A 41 4.16 15.46 -2.93
C LYS A 41 5.23 14.37 -2.88
N ALA A 42 4.91 13.16 -3.36
CA ALA A 42 5.84 12.05 -3.32
C ALA A 42 6.96 12.27 -4.35
N VAL A 43 8.21 12.12 -3.90
CA VAL A 43 9.37 12.22 -4.78
C VAL A 43 9.95 10.82 -4.99
N ILE A 44 9.91 10.33 -6.23
CA ILE A 44 10.35 8.99 -6.60
C ILE A 44 11.81 9.04 -7.12
N GLY A 45 12.61 8.03 -6.80
CA GLY A 45 13.98 7.89 -7.29
C GLY A 45 15.02 8.63 -6.44
N ARG A 46 16.12 9.09 -7.06
CA ARG A 46 17.28 9.64 -6.33
C ARG A 46 16.98 10.91 -5.52
N ASN A 47 15.84 11.55 -5.79
CA ASN A 47 15.42 12.77 -5.12
C ASN A 47 14.48 12.51 -3.94
N TRP A 48 14.34 11.27 -3.46
CA TRP A 48 13.43 10.88 -2.38
C TRP A 48 13.48 11.79 -1.14
N ALA A 49 14.65 12.37 -0.82
CA ALA A 49 14.82 13.29 0.32
C ALA A 49 14.17 14.68 0.12
N ARG A 50 13.74 15.05 -1.08
CA ARG A 50 13.14 16.37 -1.38
C ARG A 50 11.65 16.47 -1.04
N CYS A 51 11.02 15.40 -0.55
CA CYS A 51 9.61 15.41 -0.15
C CYS A 51 9.35 16.12 1.20
N TYR A 52 10.40 16.51 1.92
CA TYR A 52 10.32 17.23 3.18
C TYR A 52 10.83 18.66 3.04
N THR A 53 9.95 19.62 3.31
CA THR A 53 10.31 21.01 3.65
C THR A 53 9.99 21.21 5.14
N PRO A 54 10.94 21.74 5.94
CA PRO A 54 10.75 22.00 7.37
C PRO A 54 9.52 22.84 7.69
#